data_AF-A0A925NZC1-F1
#
_entry.id   AF-A0A925NZC1-F1
#
_cell.length_a   1.000
_cell.length_b   1.000
_cell.length_c   1.000
_cell.angle_alpha   90.00
_cell.angle_beta   90.00
_cell.angle_gamma   90.00
#
_symmetry.space_group_name_H-M   'P 1'
#
loop_
_entity.id
_entity.type
_entity.pdbx_description
1 polymer ?
#
loop_
_entity_poly.entity_id
_entity_poly.type
_entity_poly.pdbx_seq_one_letter_code
_entity_poly.pdbx_strand_id
1 'polypeptide(L)'
;MIKVNTKNIKSALIILCLLIAGKAFAASIKITGKAPEYAQNSIELNTFHDFISEQHIRLGTIRFNAQGAFELEFNLEKTSLCFANFDGYHGMIYLEPGKSYELVFPP
;
A
#
# COMPACT_ATOMS: atom_id res chain seq x y z
N MET A 1 -1.59 -30.98 -42.78
CA MET A 1 -2.56 -31.03 -41.66
C MET A 1 -1.78 -31.38 -40.39
N ILE A 2 -1.48 -30.41 -39.52
CA ILE A 2 -0.64 -30.62 -38.33
C ILE A 2 -1.49 -31.26 -37.24
N LYS A 3 -1.13 -32.48 -36.82
CA LYS A 3 -1.86 -33.24 -35.80
C LYS A 3 -1.33 -32.81 -34.41
N VAL A 4 -2.04 -31.89 -33.77
CA VAL A 4 -1.62 -31.37 -32.45
C VAL A 4 -1.95 -32.40 -31.37
N ASN A 5 -0.94 -32.79 -30.58
CA ASN A 5 -1.07 -33.76 -29.50
C ASN A 5 -1.80 -33.13 -28.29
N THR A 6 -3.02 -33.59 -28.01
CA THR A 6 -3.88 -33.10 -26.92
C THR A 6 -3.28 -33.26 -25.52
N LYS A 7 -2.34 -34.19 -25.32
CA LYS A 7 -1.62 -34.34 -24.03
C LYS A 7 -0.63 -33.19 -23.79
N ASN A 8 0.03 -32.72 -24.85
CA ASN A 8 0.97 -31.59 -24.79
C ASN A 8 0.24 -30.26 -24.59
N ILE A 9 -0.98 -30.11 -25.13
CA ILE A 9 -1.83 -28.93 -24.93
C ILE A 9 -2.27 -28.80 -23.46
N LYS A 10 -2.73 -29.90 -22.83
CA LYS A 10 -3.15 -29.89 -21.42
C LYS A 10 -1.98 -29.55 -20.49
N SER A 11 -0.80 -30.09 -20.77
CA SER A 11 0.41 -29.79 -19.99
C SER A 11 0.85 -28.33 -20.15
N ALA A 12 0.78 -27.78 -21.36
CA ALA A 12 1.05 -26.36 -21.62
C ALA A 12 0.04 -25.44 -20.90
N LEU A 13 -1.24 -25.83 -20.85
CA LEU A 13 -2.29 -25.09 -20.13
C LEU A 13 -2.00 -25.00 -18.63
N ILE A 14 -1.55 -26.09 -18.01
CA ILE A 14 -1.19 -26.13 -16.58
C ILE A 14 0.00 -25.22 -16.28
N ILE A 15 1.04 -25.25 -17.12
CA ILE A 15 2.21 -24.38 -16.99
C ILE A 15 1.81 -22.91 -17.15
N LEU A 16 0.92 -22.60 -18.09
CA LEU A 16 0.41 -21.25 -18.29
C LEU A 16 -0.39 -20.75 -17.07
N CYS A 17 -1.23 -21.59 -16.45
CA CYS A 17 -1.96 -21.23 -15.22
C CYS A 17 -1.02 -20.96 -14.03
N LEU A 18 0.04 -21.74 -13.87
CA LEU A 18 1.03 -21.56 -12.80
C LEU A 18 1.81 -20.24 -12.92
N LEU A 19 2.07 -19.77 -14.14
CA LEU A 19 2.76 -18.50 -14.39
C LEU A 19 1.92 -17.26 -14.04
N ILE A 20 0.59 -17.39 -14.00
CA ILE A 20 -0.31 -16.26 -13.72
C ILE A 20 -0.59 -16.14 -12.20
N ALA A 21 -0.55 -17.24 -11.45
CA ALA A 21 -0.88 -17.27 -10.02
C ALA A 21 0.14 -16.54 -9.12
N GLY A 22 1.37 -16.29 -9.59
CA GLY A 22 2.45 -15.73 -8.79
C GLY A 22 2.52 -14.19 -8.75
N LYS A 23 1.62 -13.47 -9.41
CA LYS A 23 1.65 -11.99 -9.41
C LYS A 23 0.79 -11.47 -8.27
N ALA A 24 1.42 -11.13 -7.14
CA ALA A 24 0.82 -10.25 -6.15
C ALA A 24 0.59 -8.90 -6.84
N PHE A 25 -0.64 -8.62 -7.25
CA PHE A 25 -0.98 -7.35 -7.85
C PHE A 25 -0.98 -6.31 -6.75
N ALA A 26 -0.06 -5.34 -6.82
CA ALA A 26 -0.12 -4.17 -5.98
C ALA A 26 -1.50 -3.52 -6.14
N ALA A 27 -2.22 -3.35 -5.03
CA ALA A 27 -3.56 -2.79 -5.02
C ALA A 27 -3.56 -1.43 -4.36
N SER A 28 -4.35 -0.51 -4.92
CA SER A 28 -4.46 0.86 -4.44
C SER A 28 -5.12 0.89 -3.08
N ILE A 29 -4.55 1.67 -2.17
CA ILE A 29 -5.09 2.01 -0.86
C ILE A 29 -5.46 3.48 -0.88
N LYS A 30 -6.58 3.81 -0.23
CA LYS A 30 -7.02 5.19 -0.02
C LYS A 30 -7.05 5.52 1.47
N ILE A 31 -6.36 6.57 1.86
CA ILE A 31 -6.38 7.08 3.23
C ILE A 31 -6.99 8.48 3.20
N THR A 32 -7.97 8.72 4.06
CA THR A 32 -8.67 10.00 4.19
C THR A 32 -8.74 10.43 5.65
N GLY A 33 -9.11 11.69 5.89
CA GLY A 33 -9.42 12.17 7.23
C GLY A 33 -9.43 13.69 7.29
N LYS A 34 -9.62 14.20 8.51
CA LYS A 34 -9.62 15.63 8.80
C LYS A 34 -8.96 15.91 10.16
N ALA A 35 -7.93 16.74 10.14
CA ALA A 35 -7.16 17.17 11.30
C ALA A 35 -6.86 18.68 11.18
N PRO A 36 -7.79 19.55 11.62
CA PRO A 36 -7.67 21.01 11.50
C PRO A 36 -6.38 21.59 12.10
N GLU A 37 -5.87 20.97 13.17
CA GLU A 37 -4.65 21.35 13.88
C GLU A 37 -3.40 21.25 12.98
N TYR A 38 -3.47 20.41 11.95
CA TYR A 38 -2.40 20.20 10.97
C TYR A 38 -2.65 20.94 9.65
N ALA A 39 -3.60 21.89 9.60
CA ALA A 39 -3.90 22.61 8.36
C ALA A 39 -2.65 23.22 7.73
N GLN A 40 -2.50 23.05 6.40
CA GLN A 40 -1.33 23.46 5.62
C GLN A 40 -0.01 22.73 5.95
N ASN A 41 0.01 21.76 6.87
CA ASN A 41 1.18 20.93 7.13
C ASN A 41 1.20 19.69 6.23
N SER A 42 2.25 18.89 6.39
CA SER A 42 2.38 17.59 5.74
C SER A 42 3.09 16.57 6.60
N ILE A 43 2.69 15.31 6.50
CA ILE A 43 3.26 14.19 7.26
C ILE A 43 3.70 13.09 6.28
N GLU A 44 4.92 12.59 6.45
CA GLU A 44 5.44 11.49 5.64
C GLU A 44 4.95 10.14 6.18
N LEU A 45 4.39 9.32 5.30
CA LEU A 45 3.99 7.95 5.62
C LEU A 45 5.04 6.99 5.07
N ASN A 46 5.56 6.12 5.94
CA ASN A 46 6.64 5.20 5.64
C ASN A 46 6.25 3.76 5.97
N THR A 47 6.98 2.80 5.41
CA THR A 47 6.98 1.39 5.82
C THR A 47 8.41 0.90 5.97
N PHE A 48 8.64 -0.12 6.79
CA PHE A 48 9.94 -0.78 6.84
C PHE A 48 10.19 -1.56 5.55
N HIS A 49 11.38 -1.37 4.97
CA HIS A 49 11.94 -2.25 3.95
C HIS A 49 12.45 -3.55 4.60
N ASP A 50 13.21 -3.37 5.68
CA ASP A 50 13.76 -4.43 6.51
C ASP A 50 13.74 -3.96 7.98
N PHE A 51 13.23 -4.82 8.85
CA PHE A 51 13.11 -4.55 10.28
C PHE A 51 14.45 -4.64 11.02
N ILE A 52 15.45 -5.33 10.45
CA ILE A 52 16.75 -5.49 11.11
C ILE A 52 17.59 -4.23 10.93
N SER A 53 17.64 -3.70 9.71
CA SER A 53 18.36 -2.46 9.39
C SER A 53 17.57 -1.18 9.65
N GLU A 54 16.27 -1.30 9.96
CA GLU A 54 15.30 -0.19 10.12
C GLU A 54 15.23 0.75 8.90
N GLN A 55 15.73 0.29 7.75
CA GLN A 55 15.59 1.01 6.50
C GLN A 55 14.11 1.09 6.15
N HIS A 56 13.65 2.28 5.78
CA HIS A 56 12.26 2.52 5.46
C HIS A 56 12.11 3.09 4.05
N ILE A 57 10.93 2.82 3.49
CA ILE A 57 10.49 3.31 2.19
C ILE A 57 9.36 4.30 2.45
N ARG A 58 9.47 5.48 1.83
CA ARG A 58 8.39 6.46 1.79
C ARG A 58 7.28 5.96 0.88
N LEU A 59 6.09 5.78 1.45
CA LEU A 59 4.88 5.39 0.72
C LEU A 59 4.17 6.59 0.11
N GLY A 60 4.21 7.72 0.82
CA GLY A 60 3.50 8.92 0.39
C GLY A 60 3.66 10.09 1.36
N THR A 61 2.88 11.14 1.12
CA THR A 61 2.84 12.33 1.97
C THR A 61 1.41 12.74 2.17
N ILE A 62 0.96 12.69 3.41
CA ILE A 62 -0.32 13.25 3.81
C ILE A 62 -0.17 14.77 3.75
N ARG A 63 -0.91 15.43 2.85
CA ARG A 63 -0.91 16.89 2.71
C ARG A 63 -2.26 17.41 3.17
N PHE A 64 -2.24 18.24 4.21
CA PHE A 64 -3.44 18.80 4.79
C PHE A 64 -3.79 20.11 4.09
N ASN A 65 -5.04 20.26 3.63
CA ASN A 65 -5.50 21.50 3.05
C ASN A 65 -5.72 22.59 4.13
N ALA A 66 -6.25 23.76 3.74
CA ALA A 66 -6.45 24.88 4.66
C ALA A 66 -7.51 24.60 5.75
N GLN A 67 -8.31 23.54 5.59
CA GLN A 67 -9.31 23.08 6.55
C GLN A 67 -8.86 21.81 7.30
N GLY A 68 -7.61 21.38 7.12
CA GLY A 68 -7.06 20.17 7.70
C GLY A 68 -7.57 18.87 7.09
N ALA A 69 -8.32 18.90 5.98
CA ALA A 69 -8.72 17.67 5.31
C ALA A 69 -7.59 17.15 4.41
N PHE A 70 -7.49 15.83 4.27
CA PHE A 70 -6.47 15.19 3.44
C PHE A 70 -7.02 13.94 2.76
N GLU A 71 -6.37 13.58 1.67
CA GLU A 71 -6.53 12.32 0.96
C GLU A 71 -5.17 11.89 0.41
N LEU A 72 -4.85 10.61 0.57
CA LEU A 72 -3.61 10.00 0.08
C LEU A 72 -3.94 8.64 -0.55
N GLU A 73 -3.48 8.44 -1.78
CA GLU A 73 -3.60 7.16 -2.49
C GLU A 73 -2.22 6.64 -2.90
N PHE A 74 -1.99 5.35 -2.71
CA PHE A 74 -0.76 4.64 -3.11
C PHE A 74 -1.02 3.13 -3.19
N ASN A 75 -0.12 2.40 -3.85
CA ASN A 75 -0.25 0.95 -3.99
C ASN A 75 0.55 0.21 -2.91
N LEU A 76 -0.02 -0.88 -2.37
CA LEU A 76 0.71 -1.87 -1.57
C LEU A 76 0.59 -3.26 -2.20
N GLU A 77 1.68 -4.03 -2.13
CA GLU A 77 1.71 -5.43 -2.59
C GLU A 77 1.21 -6.42 -1.53
N LYS A 78 1.42 -6.09 -0.26
CA LYS A 78 1.10 -6.93 0.90
C LYS A 78 0.71 -6.08 2.10
N THR A 79 0.00 -6.68 3.03
CA THR A 79 -0.29 -6.06 4.32
C THR A 79 1.00 -5.64 5.00
N SER A 80 1.13 -4.36 5.30
CA SER A 80 2.38 -3.77 5.77
C SER A 80 2.15 -2.87 6.98
N LEU A 81 3.09 -2.91 7.92
CA LEU A 81 3.14 -1.99 9.04
C LEU A 81 3.68 -0.65 8.54
N CYS A 82 2.81 0.34 8.49
CA CYS A 82 3.12 1.69 8.07
C CYS A 82 3.21 2.59 9.30
N PHE A 83 4.07 3.60 9.24
CA PHE A 83 4.30 4.51 10.35
C PHE A 83 4.58 5.93 9.89
N ALA A 84 4.36 6.88 10.80
CA ALA A 84 4.66 8.29 10.61
C ALA A 84 5.19 8.88 11.92
N ASN A 85 6.22 9.72 11.80
CA ASN A 85 6.77 10.51 12.90
C ASN A 85 6.39 11.97 12.68
N PHE A 86 5.68 12.58 13.63
CA PHE A 86 5.23 13.97 13.54
C PHE A 86 4.90 14.51 14.93
N ASP A 87 5.24 15.78 15.21
CA ASP A 87 4.88 16.50 16.45
C ASP A 87 5.04 15.71 17.76
N GLY A 88 6.11 14.92 17.86
CA GLY A 88 6.40 14.08 19.03
C GLY A 88 5.62 12.76 19.11
N TYR A 89 4.72 12.50 18.15
CA TYR A 89 4.00 11.25 18.00
C TYR A 89 4.74 10.26 17.09
N HIS A 90 4.58 8.98 17.43
CA HIS A 90 4.96 7.84 16.60
C HIS A 90 3.70 7.04 16.24
N GLY A 91 3.07 7.39 15.11
CA GLY A 91 1.85 6.74 14.64
C GLY A 91 2.17 5.46 13.87
N MET A 92 1.44 4.38 14.13
CA MET A 92 1.63 3.08 13.47
C MET A 92 0.28 2.47 13.08
N ILE A 93 0.20 1.86 11.89
CA ILE A 93 -1.01 1.22 11.38
C ILE A 93 -0.67 0.07 10.42
N TYR A 94 -1.43 -1.02 10.47
CA TYR A 94 -1.40 -2.04 9.43
C TYR A 94 -2.36 -1.67 8.30
N LEU A 95 -1.83 -1.59 7.07
CA LEU A 95 -2.61 -1.31 5.88
C LEU A 95 -2.66 -2.53 4.97
N GLU A 96 -3.86 -2.96 4.60
CA GLU A 96 -4.10 -4.09 3.69
C GLU A 96 -4.33 -3.60 2.26
N PRO A 97 -3.71 -4.22 1.24
CA PRO A 97 -3.90 -3.85 -0.17
C PRO A 97 -5.38 -3.80 -0.58
N GLY A 98 -5.77 -2.75 -1.32
CA GLY A 98 -7.14 -2.62 -1.84
C GLY A 98 -8.18 -2.11 -0.85
N LYS A 99 -7.77 -1.70 0.37
CA LYS A 99 -8.66 -1.16 1.39
C LYS A 99 -8.66 0.36 1.44
N SER A 100 -9.68 0.92 2.08
CA SER A 100 -9.77 2.34 2.39
C SER A 100 -9.85 2.56 3.90
N TYR A 101 -9.17 3.60 4.38
CA TYR A 101 -9.07 3.93 5.79
C TYR A 101 -9.38 5.41 6.01
N GLU A 102 -9.99 5.70 7.15
CA GLU A 102 -10.13 7.05 7.69
C GLU A 102 -9.25 7.17 8.94
N LEU A 103 -8.32 8.13 8.96
CA LEU A 103 -7.43 8.34 10.10
C LEU A 103 -7.87 9.55 10.92
N VAL A 104 -7.77 9.38 12.23
CA VAL A 104 -7.94 10.45 13.22
C VAL A 104 -6.57 10.77 13.81
N PHE A 105 -6.21 12.05 13.79
CA PHE A 105 -4.97 12.54 14.36
C PHE A 105 -5.20 13.05 15.79
N PRO A 106 -4.19 12.95 16.67
CA PRO A 106 -4.24 13.63 17.96
C PRO A 106 -4.25 15.16 17.76
N PRO A 107 -4.72 15.94 18.75
CA PRO A 107 -4.64 17.39 18.69
C PRO A 107 -3.20 17.92 18.85
#